data_AF-U1Q0M9-F1
#
_entry.id   AF-U1Q0M9-F1
#
_cell.length_a   1.000
_cell.length_b   1.000
_cell.length_c   1.000
_cell.angle_alpha   90.00
_cell.angle_beta   90.00
_cell.angle_gamma   90.00
#
_symmetry.space_group_name_H-M   'P 1'
#
loop_
_entity.id
_entity.type
_entity.pdbx_description
1 polymer ?
#
loop_
_entity_poly.entity_id
_entity_poly.type
_entity_poly.pdbx_seq_one_letter_code
_entity_poly.pdbx_strand_id
1 'polypeptide(L)'
;MSFITISTVQYNITMPSSNGPLQGTRGKLSNSPRDRGTSPPQRAIQEYEVGQKVHLTIDPSTQAGRFHPRFNGHTGEVIGTQGRAYKIEIVDGGKEKILIARPAHLRAQQ
;
A
#
# COMPACT_ATOMS: atom_id res chain seq x y z
N MET A 1 43.31 -22.32 20.50
CA MET A 1 42.36 -22.40 19.38
C MET A 1 41.06 -21.80 19.84
N SER A 2 40.67 -20.69 19.22
CA SER A 2 39.72 -19.71 19.75
C SER A 2 38.27 -20.18 19.64
N PHE A 3 37.54 -20.05 20.75
CA PHE A 3 36.09 -20.21 20.79
C PHE A 3 35.44 -19.06 20.03
N ILE A 4 34.65 -19.38 19.00
CA ILE A 4 33.86 -18.42 18.25
C ILE A 4 32.58 -18.18 19.04
N THR A 5 32.46 -17.01 19.66
CA THR A 5 31.23 -16.54 20.30
C THR A 5 30.18 -16.21 19.25
N ILE A 6 29.08 -16.96 19.23
CA ILE A 6 27.90 -16.64 18.43
C ILE A 6 27.24 -15.42 19.09
N SER A 7 27.43 -14.24 18.53
CA SER A 7 26.73 -13.03 18.93
C SER A 7 25.23 -13.22 18.67
N THR A 8 24.43 -13.24 19.73
CA THR A 8 22.98 -13.20 19.68
C THR A 8 22.52 -11.89 19.06
N VAL A 9 22.04 -11.93 17.82
CA VAL A 9 21.32 -10.79 17.22
C VAL A 9 19.99 -10.67 17.96
N GLN A 10 19.87 -9.65 18.83
CA GLN A 10 18.58 -9.31 19.44
C GLN A 10 17.64 -8.74 18.37
N TYR A 11 16.59 -9.49 18.04
CA TYR A 11 15.44 -8.95 17.32
C TYR A 11 14.62 -8.09 18.29
N ASN A 12 14.74 -6.77 18.17
CA ASN A 12 13.86 -5.82 18.87
C ASN A 12 12.44 -5.88 18.27
N ILE A 13 11.66 -6.89 18.66
CA ILE A 13 10.23 -6.95 18.36
C ILE A 13 9.51 -6.05 19.37
N THR A 14 9.42 -4.75 19.09
CA THR A 14 8.61 -3.85 19.91
C THR A 14 7.13 -4.15 19.69
N MET A 15 6.43 -4.56 20.74
CA MET A 15 4.98 -4.76 20.72
C MET A 15 4.26 -3.44 20.39
N PRO A 16 3.29 -3.44 19.47
CA PRO A 16 2.53 -2.23 19.17
C PRO A 16 1.63 -1.87 20.36
N SER A 17 1.53 -0.57 20.69
CA SER A 17 0.65 -0.09 21.76
C SER A 17 -0.84 -0.15 21.41
N SER A 18 -1.18 -0.37 20.13
CA SER A 18 -2.57 -0.52 19.67
C SER A 18 -2.63 -1.36 18.40
N ASN A 19 -3.80 -1.91 18.07
CA ASN A 19 -4.04 -2.69 16.84
C ASN A 19 -4.86 -1.91 15.79
N GLY A 20 -4.78 -0.58 15.81
CA GLY A 20 -5.49 0.26 14.84
C GLY A 20 -4.91 0.13 13.42
N PRO A 21 -5.71 0.43 12.38
CA PRO A 21 -5.27 0.31 10.98
C PRO A 21 -4.12 1.28 10.60
N LEU A 22 -3.91 2.32 11.41
CA LEU A 22 -2.84 3.31 11.25
C LEU A 22 -1.64 3.06 12.18
N GLN A 23 -1.59 1.92 12.87
CA GLN A 23 -0.40 1.55 13.64
C GLN A 23 0.79 1.34 12.68
N GLY A 24 1.95 1.89 13.06
CA GLY A 24 3.20 1.70 12.31
C GLY A 24 3.20 2.36 10.93
N THR A 25 2.29 3.29 10.65
CA THR A 25 2.15 3.89 9.31
C THR A 25 2.84 5.23 9.12
N ARG A 26 3.55 5.75 10.14
CA ARG A 26 4.15 7.09 10.14
C ARG A 26 4.98 7.36 8.87
N GLY A 27 5.87 6.45 8.49
CA GLY A 27 6.72 6.62 7.29
C GLY A 27 5.95 6.41 5.98
N LYS A 28 5.21 5.31 5.85
CA LYS A 28 4.49 4.97 4.60
C LYS A 28 3.31 5.88 4.26
N LEU A 29 2.81 6.65 5.23
CA LEU A 29 1.77 7.65 5.04
C LEU A 29 2.28 9.09 5.23
N SER A 30 3.60 9.30 5.19
CA SER A 30 4.18 10.64 5.12
C SER A 30 4.65 10.93 3.71
N ASN A 31 4.36 12.14 3.22
CA ASN A 31 5.00 12.64 2.01
C ASN A 31 6.46 13.02 2.28
N SER A 32 7.30 12.90 1.25
CA SER A 32 8.58 13.60 1.24
C SER A 32 8.30 15.12 1.33
N PRO A 33 9.24 15.92 1.86
CA PRO A 33 9.04 17.37 1.95
C PRO A 33 8.70 18.05 0.61
N ARG A 34 9.22 17.52 -0.51
CA ARG A 34 9.01 18.08 -1.86
C ARG A 34 7.74 17.57 -2.55
N ASP A 35 7.21 16.43 -2.09
CA ASP A 35 5.96 15.85 -2.61
C ASP A 35 4.73 16.28 -1.78
N ARG A 36 4.90 17.22 -0.84
CA ARG A 36 3.80 17.75 -0.03
C ARG A 36 2.90 18.66 -0.86
N GLY A 37 1.61 18.60 -0.56
CA GLY A 37 0.59 19.44 -1.19
C GLY A 37 -0.44 18.60 -1.93
N THR A 38 -1.38 19.25 -2.60
CA THR A 38 -2.39 18.56 -3.39
C THR A 38 -1.73 17.80 -4.54
N SER A 39 -1.99 16.50 -4.62
CA SER A 39 -1.48 15.65 -5.69
C SER A 39 -2.05 16.06 -7.06
N PRO A 40 -1.32 15.84 -8.15
CA PRO A 40 -1.80 16.17 -9.49
C PRO A 40 -3.14 15.46 -9.81
N PRO A 41 -4.15 16.18 -10.34
CA PRO A 41 -5.49 15.65 -10.56
C PRO A 41 -5.51 14.52 -11.60
N GLN A 42 -4.56 14.51 -12.54
CA GLN A 42 -4.41 13.47 -13.56
C GLN A 42 -4.41 12.05 -12.96
N ARG A 43 -3.78 11.86 -11.79
CA ARG A 43 -3.72 10.56 -11.11
C ARG A 43 -5.08 10.13 -10.56
N ALA A 44 -5.95 11.07 -10.22
CA ALA A 44 -7.26 10.78 -9.63
C ALA A 44 -8.32 10.39 -10.67
N ILE A 45 -8.09 10.74 -11.94
CA ILE A 45 -9.00 10.46 -13.06
C ILE A 45 -8.49 9.36 -14.00
N GLN A 46 -7.34 8.75 -13.68
CA GLN A 46 -6.77 7.68 -14.49
C GLN A 46 -7.74 6.50 -14.59
N GLU A 47 -7.91 6.01 -15.83
CA GLU A 47 -8.73 4.84 -16.11
C GLU A 47 -7.86 3.58 -16.22
N TYR A 48 -8.44 2.46 -15.80
CA TYR A 48 -7.81 1.14 -15.85
C TYR A 48 -8.79 0.11 -16.40
N GLU A 49 -8.29 -0.80 -17.22
CA GLU A 49 -9.10 -1.87 -17.80
C GLU A 49 -9.10 -3.12 -16.93
N VAL A 50 -10.14 -3.95 -17.09
CA VAL A 50 -10.19 -5.26 -16.42
C VAL A 50 -9.07 -6.15 -16.98
N GLY A 51 -8.36 -6.85 -16.10
CA GLY A 51 -7.16 -7.61 -16.43
C GLY A 51 -5.86 -6.82 -16.32
N GLN A 52 -5.93 -5.49 -16.21
CA GLN A 52 -4.73 -4.66 -16.10
C GLN A 52 -4.08 -4.84 -14.72
N LYS A 53 -2.75 -4.99 -14.71
CA LYS A 53 -1.96 -5.03 -13.48
C LYS A 53 -1.67 -3.63 -12.98
N VAL A 54 -1.89 -3.42 -11.68
CA VAL A 54 -1.69 -2.13 -11.02
C VAL A 54 -0.94 -2.28 -9.71
N HIS A 55 -0.01 -1.37 -9.46
CA HIS A 55 0.65 -1.20 -8.18
C HIS A 55 -0.25 -0.41 -7.23
N LEU A 56 -0.42 -0.94 -6.02
CA LEU A 56 -1.15 -0.30 -4.93
C LEU A 56 -0.20 0.59 -4.15
N THR A 57 -0.28 1.91 -4.38
CA THR A 57 0.57 2.90 -3.71
C THR A 57 -0.28 4.03 -3.16
N ILE A 58 -0.39 4.11 -1.83
CA ILE A 58 -1.17 5.15 -1.15
C ILE A 58 -0.50 6.50 -1.37
N ASP A 59 -1.18 7.37 -2.11
CA ASP A 59 -0.98 8.82 -2.05
C ASP A 59 -1.32 9.39 -0.65
N PRO A 60 -0.32 9.90 0.13
CA PRO A 60 -0.54 10.47 1.44
C PRO A 60 -1.33 11.80 1.44
N SER A 61 -1.37 12.52 0.32
CA SER A 61 -2.13 13.78 0.19
C SER A 61 -3.62 13.55 -0.04
N THR A 62 -4.01 12.37 -0.54
CA THR A 62 -5.40 12.04 -0.85
C THR A 62 -5.94 11.06 0.18
N GLN A 63 -6.94 11.42 0.99
CA GLN A 63 -7.50 10.52 2.01
C GLN A 63 -8.55 9.55 1.48
N ALA A 64 -9.33 9.98 0.50
CA ALA A 64 -10.52 9.26 0.08
C ALA A 64 -10.18 8.13 -0.91
N GLY A 65 -10.78 6.95 -0.69
CA GLY A 65 -10.55 5.78 -1.54
C GLY A 65 -9.26 5.03 -1.25
N ARG A 66 -8.65 5.24 -0.09
CA ARG A 66 -7.52 4.45 0.41
C ARG A 66 -7.95 3.02 0.74
N PHE A 67 -7.06 2.09 0.48
CA PHE A 67 -7.10 0.73 1.03
C PHE A 67 -6.31 0.66 2.35
N HIS A 68 -6.37 -0.49 3.02
CA HIS A 68 -5.66 -0.69 4.28
C HIS A 68 -4.12 -0.58 4.08
N PRO A 69 -3.36 0.22 4.86
CA PRO A 69 -1.92 0.44 4.68
C PRO A 69 -1.01 -0.79 4.80
N ARG A 70 -1.59 -1.96 5.10
CA ARG A 70 -0.90 -3.26 5.05
C ARG A 70 -0.60 -3.66 3.61
N PHE A 71 -1.49 -3.33 2.68
CA PHE A 71 -1.39 -3.75 1.27
C PHE A 71 -0.63 -2.75 0.40
N ASN A 72 -0.02 -1.72 1.01
CA ASN A 72 0.77 -0.75 0.28
C ASN A 72 2.04 -1.41 -0.28
N GLY A 73 2.29 -1.25 -1.57
CA GLY A 73 3.39 -1.89 -2.29
C GLY A 73 3.03 -3.23 -2.95
N HIS A 74 1.80 -3.74 -2.74
CA HIS A 74 1.35 -4.90 -3.52
C HIS A 74 1.09 -4.52 -4.98
N THR A 75 1.11 -5.54 -5.84
CA THR A 75 0.64 -5.44 -7.22
C THR A 75 -0.53 -6.40 -7.37
N GLY A 76 -1.60 -5.93 -7.98
CA GLY A 76 -2.82 -6.71 -8.16
C GLY A 76 -3.38 -6.55 -9.56
N GLU A 77 -4.49 -7.23 -9.80
CA GLU A 77 -5.22 -7.18 -11.07
C GLU A 77 -6.56 -6.48 -10.90
N VAL A 78 -6.90 -5.59 -11.84
CA VAL A 78 -8.21 -4.95 -11.85
C VAL A 78 -9.25 -5.97 -12.31
N ILE A 79 -10.22 -6.28 -11.45
CA ILE A 79 -11.31 -7.22 -11.76
C ILE A 79 -12.64 -6.50 -12.06
N GLY A 80 -12.66 -5.18 -11.97
CA GLY A 80 -13.83 -4.34 -12.26
C GLY A 80 -13.87 -3.07 -11.44
N THR A 81 -15.04 -2.42 -11.42
CA THR A 81 -15.27 -1.15 -10.74
C THR A 81 -16.38 -1.24 -9.71
N GLN A 82 -16.36 -0.31 -8.75
CA GLN A 82 -17.43 -0.07 -7.78
C GLN A 82 -17.54 1.45 -7.57
N GLY A 83 -18.53 2.06 -8.22
CA GLY A 83 -18.67 3.52 -8.27
C GLY A 83 -17.44 4.16 -8.92
N ARG A 84 -16.76 5.06 -8.20
CA ARG A 84 -15.52 5.73 -8.65
C ARG A 84 -14.23 4.97 -8.29
N ALA A 85 -14.35 3.80 -7.67
CA ALA A 85 -13.23 2.98 -7.23
C ALA A 85 -13.12 1.73 -8.10
N TYR A 86 -11.94 1.13 -8.07
CA TYR A 86 -11.64 -0.13 -8.72
C TYR A 86 -11.62 -1.25 -7.69
N LYS A 87 -12.05 -2.43 -8.11
CA LYS A 87 -11.86 -3.69 -7.40
C LYS A 87 -10.55 -4.29 -7.89
N ILE A 88 -9.61 -4.49 -6.99
CA ILE A 88 -8.28 -5.04 -7.28
C ILE A 88 -8.12 -6.34 -6.52
N GLU A 89 -7.85 -7.41 -7.23
CA GLU A 89 -7.51 -8.70 -6.63
C GLU A 89 -6.02 -8.75 -6.29
N ILE A 90 -5.71 -9.17 -5.06
CA ILE A 90 -4.37 -9.43 -4.58
C ILE A 90 -4.31 -10.78 -3.84
N VAL A 91 -3.11 -11.34 -3.77
CA VAL A 91 -2.81 -12.48 -2.89
C VAL A 91 -2.00 -11.98 -1.69
N ASP A 92 -2.52 -12.17 -0.48
CA ASP A 92 -1.86 -11.85 0.78
C ASP A 92 -1.55 -13.13 1.55
N GLY A 93 -0.29 -13.56 1.55
CA GLY A 93 0.16 -14.76 2.26
C GLY A 93 -0.57 -16.05 1.84
N GLY A 94 -0.98 -16.15 0.58
CA GLY A 94 -1.72 -17.30 0.04
C GLY A 94 -3.25 -17.17 0.09
N LYS A 95 -3.79 -16.05 0.60
CA LYS A 95 -5.23 -15.77 0.57
C LYS A 95 -5.56 -14.67 -0.44
N GLU A 96 -6.48 -14.97 -1.35
CA GLU A 96 -7.05 -14.00 -2.27
C GLU A 96 -7.93 -12.99 -1.53
N LYS A 97 -7.78 -11.72 -1.90
CA LYS A 97 -8.52 -10.59 -1.33
C LYS A 97 -8.86 -9.59 -2.42
N ILE A 98 -10.06 -9.03 -2.34
CA ILE A 98 -10.49 -7.93 -3.19
C ILE A 98 -10.34 -6.64 -2.40
N LEU A 99 -9.55 -5.72 -2.92
CA LEU A 99 -9.36 -4.38 -2.40
C LEU A 99 -10.18 -3.39 -3.21
N ILE A 100 -10.71 -2.37 -2.54
CA ILE A 100 -11.42 -1.26 -3.16
C ILE A 100 -10.53 -0.04 -3.05
N ALA A 101 -10.08 0.50 -4.17
CA ALA A 101 -9.18 1.66 -4.20
C ALA A 101 -9.53 2.64 -5.33
N ARG A 102 -9.34 3.93 -5.09
CA ARG A 102 -9.46 4.96 -6.14
C ARG A 102 -8.18 5.07 -6.98
N PRO A 103 -8.27 5.58 -8.22
CA PRO A 103 -7.13 5.77 -9.13
C PRO A 103 -5.95 6.51 -8.53
N ALA A 104 -6.22 7.49 -7.65
CA ALA A 104 -5.17 8.26 -6.97
C ALA A 104 -4.11 7.36 -6.30
N HIS A 105 -4.54 6.19 -5.82
CA HIS A 105 -3.71 5.21 -5.10
C HIS A 105 -3.23 4.03 -5.97
N LEU A 106 -3.41 4.11 -7.28
CA LEU A 106 -3.03 3.08 -8.24
C LEU A 106 -1.98 3.60 -9.22
N ARG A 107 -1.12 2.71 -9.71
CA ARG A 107 -0.20 2.99 -10.82
C ARG A 107 -0.23 1.80 -11.77
N ALA A 108 -0.28 2.04 -13.08
CA ALA A 108 -0.17 0.96 -14.05
C ALA A 108 1.19 0.29 -13.90
N GLN A 109 1.20 -1.04 -13.94
CA GLN A 109 2.44 -1.80 -14.12
C GLN A 109 2.84 -1.71 -15.61
N GLN A 110 4.13 -1.48 -15.86
CA GLN A 110 4.73 -1.57 -17.19
C GLN A 110 5.24 -2.97 -17.47
#